data_AF-A0A212TBG2-F1
#
_entry.id   AF-A0A212TBG2-F1
#
_cell.length_a   1.000
_cell.length_b   1.000
_cell.length_c   1.000
_cell.angle_alpha   90.00
_cell.angle_beta   90.00
_cell.angle_gamma   90.00
#
_symmetry.space_group_name_H-M   'P 1'
#
loop_
_entity.id
_entity.type
_entity.pdbx_description
1 polymer ?
#
loop_
_entity_poly.entity_id
_entity_poly.type
_entity_poly.pdbx_seq_one_letter_code
_entity_poly.pdbx_strand_id
1 'polypeptide(L)'
;MFKRSITADLYAPKNIADELDAKSPGFQYYWRRFILDNWQKYQLPLAAGIFLVVLCIVFLLDHIRTVAQQELSLMIQRQQLQIQALQAEMKQRAIKQFTQNDAVNDVNNDDELAIPEVKYWGMMRVGSSTKALIEINHHQKLLKVGQEVDDGWLVKNFDQELIWFESKQGRLLKISMEVPS
;
A
#
# COMPACT_ATOMS: atom_id res chain seq x y z
N MET A 1 65.38 80.57 3.35
CA MET A 1 65.88 79.26 2.88
C MET A 1 64.98 78.18 3.47
N PHE A 2 64.62 77.19 2.66
CA PHE A 2 63.76 76.01 2.92
C PHE A 2 62.23 76.17 2.97
N LYS A 3 61.65 75.68 1.86
CA LYS A 3 60.28 75.20 1.61
C LYS A 3 59.84 74.11 2.59
N ARG A 4 58.53 74.02 2.88
CA ARG A 4 57.71 72.80 3.17
C ARG A 4 56.25 73.24 3.37
N SER A 5 55.46 73.30 2.30
CA SER A 5 54.48 72.29 1.84
C SER A 5 53.20 72.24 2.70
N ILE A 6 52.16 72.93 2.22
CA ILE A 6 50.76 72.64 2.51
C ILE A 6 50.45 71.29 1.86
N THR A 7 49.96 70.31 2.62
CA THR A 7 48.99 69.24 2.22
C THR A 7 49.14 68.05 3.16
N ALA A 8 48.12 67.76 3.98
CA ALA A 8 47.73 66.38 4.35
C ALA A 8 46.53 66.31 5.31
N ASP A 9 46.24 67.32 6.12
CA ASP A 9 45.21 67.17 7.18
C ASP A 9 43.75 67.36 6.73
N LEU A 10 43.50 67.65 5.44
CA LEU A 10 42.12 67.83 4.93
C LEU A 10 41.51 66.56 4.32
N TYR A 11 42.23 65.44 4.32
CA TYR A 11 41.74 64.13 3.86
C TYR A 11 42.18 63.01 4.82
N ALA A 12 41.76 63.09 6.08
CA ALA A 12 41.61 61.88 6.86
C ALA A 12 40.21 61.32 6.53
N PRO A 13 40.07 60.25 5.71
CA PRO A 13 38.77 59.60 5.58
C PRO A 13 38.39 59.10 6.97
N LYS A 14 37.26 59.59 7.49
CA LYS A 14 36.65 59.04 8.70
C LYS A 14 36.51 57.54 8.45
N ASN A 15 37.28 56.74 9.17
CA ASN A 15 37.42 55.33 8.91
C ASN A 15 36.07 54.68 9.19
N ILE A 16 35.30 54.35 8.14
CA ILE A 16 33.97 53.74 8.24
C ILE A 16 34.05 52.39 8.99
N ALA A 17 35.25 51.81 9.08
CA ALA A 17 35.55 50.64 9.88
C ALA A 17 35.35 50.87 11.39
N ASP A 18 35.62 52.07 11.92
CA ASP A 18 35.44 52.36 13.35
C ASP A 18 33.95 52.54 13.73
N GLU A 19 33.08 52.83 12.76
CA GLU A 19 31.62 52.93 12.97
C GLU A 19 30.90 51.57 12.79
N LEU A 20 31.52 50.63 12.08
CA LEU A 20 31.04 49.25 11.91
C LEU A 20 31.35 48.34 13.11
N ASP A 21 32.31 48.71 13.96
CA ASP A 21 32.65 47.98 15.18
C ASP A 21 31.72 48.31 16.36
N ALA A 22 30.82 49.29 16.19
CA ALA A 22 29.59 49.39 16.99
C ALA A 22 28.57 48.31 16.57
N LYS A 23 29.03 47.06 16.48
CA LYS A 23 28.19 45.91 16.21
C LYS A 23 27.28 45.73 17.42
N SER A 24 26.03 46.18 17.29
CA SER A 24 24.93 45.91 18.22
C SER A 24 25.11 44.51 18.79
N PRO A 25 25.15 44.33 20.13
CA PRO A 25 25.27 43.00 20.72
C PRO A 25 24.16 42.16 20.15
N GLY A 26 24.54 41.27 19.23
CA GLY A 26 23.57 40.58 18.37
C GLY A 26 22.56 39.86 19.24
N PHE A 27 21.33 39.72 18.77
CA PHE A 27 20.27 38.95 19.41
C PHE A 27 20.78 37.62 20.03
N GLN A 28 21.74 36.96 19.37
CA GLN A 28 22.43 35.76 19.86
C GLN A 28 23.15 35.96 21.21
N TYR A 29 23.79 37.10 21.46
CA TYR A 29 24.46 37.38 22.74
C TYR A 29 23.45 37.51 23.88
N TYR A 30 22.33 38.20 23.64
CA TYR A 30 21.25 38.34 24.63
C TYR A 30 20.57 37.02 24.93
N TRP A 31 20.23 36.23 23.91
CA TRP A 31 19.63 34.91 24.13
C TRP A 31 20.57 33.95 24.83
N ARG A 32 21.84 33.94 24.44
CA ARG A 32 22.84 33.08 25.07
C ARG A 32 23.04 33.44 26.53
N ARG A 33 23.15 34.74 26.85
CA ARG A 33 23.25 35.20 28.23
C ARG A 33 21.97 34.92 29.02
N PHE A 34 20.80 35.16 28.45
CA PHE A 34 19.52 34.88 29.10
C PHE A 34 19.32 33.38 29.41
N ILE A 35 19.68 32.51 28.47
CA ILE A 35 19.62 31.05 28.63
C ILE A 35 20.64 30.58 29.67
N LEU A 36 21.87 31.09 29.66
CA LEU A 36 22.91 30.71 30.61
C LEU A 36 22.62 31.22 32.03
N ASP A 37 22.24 32.48 32.17
CA ASP A 37 21.97 33.12 33.47
C ASP A 37 20.71 32.55 34.14
N ASN A 38 19.76 32.02 33.35
CA ASN A 38 18.52 31.42 33.87
C ASN A 38 18.42 29.90 33.67
N TRP A 39 19.50 29.25 33.24
CA TRP A 39 19.51 27.83 32.87
C TRP A 39 18.96 26.94 33.98
N GLN A 40 19.43 27.16 35.21
CA GLN A 40 19.07 26.39 36.38
C GLN A 40 17.58 26.55 36.77
N LYS A 41 16.99 27.71 36.49
CA LYS A 41 15.57 28.00 36.77
C LYS A 41 14.64 27.35 35.73
N TYR A 42 15.08 27.29 34.48
CA TYR A 42 14.29 26.75 33.37
C TYR A 42 14.56 25.26 33.08
N GLN A 43 15.54 24.64 33.74
CA GLN A 43 15.86 23.22 33.57
C GLN A 43 14.67 22.29 33.83
N LEU A 44 13.93 22.52 34.92
CA LEU A 44 12.75 21.71 35.27
C LEU A 44 11.58 21.87 34.28
N PRO A 45 11.11 23.09 33.93
CA PRO A 45 10.02 23.24 32.97
C PRO A 45 10.41 22.79 31.56
N LEU A 46 11.67 22.94 31.14
CA LEU A 46 12.16 22.40 29.87
C LEU A 46 12.16 20.87 29.87
N ALA A 47 12.67 20.24 30.93
CA ALA A 47 12.66 18.78 31.05
C ALA A 47 11.23 18.23 31.10
N ALA A 48 10.32 18.87 31.86
CA ALA A 48 8.91 18.52 31.91
C ALA A 48 8.21 18.69 30.56
N GLY A 49 8.53 19.77 29.83
CA GLY A 49 8.01 20.01 28.48
C GLY A 49 8.45 18.94 27.49
N ILE A 50 9.75 18.60 27.48
CA ILE A 50 10.29 17.53 26.62
C ILE A 50 9.64 16.19 26.98
N PHE A 51 9.50 15.89 28.28
CA PHE A 51 8.86 14.67 28.74
C PHE A 51 7.40 14.57 28.29
N LEU A 52 6.63 15.67 28.37
CA LEU A 52 5.26 15.73 27.86
C LEU A 52 5.19 15.50 26.36
N VAL A 53 6.10 16.09 25.58
CA VAL A 53 6.17 15.89 24.13
C VAL A 53 6.45 14.42 23.81
N VAL A 54 7.40 13.79 24.50
CA VAL A 54 7.72 12.37 24.32
C VAL A 54 6.51 11.50 24.68
N LEU A 55 5.82 11.79 25.79
CA LEU A 55 4.60 11.08 26.16
C LEU A 55 3.50 11.23 25.11
N CYS A 56 3.29 12.43 24.56
CA CYS A 56 2.33 12.65 23.49
C CYS A 56 2.66 11.85 22.23
N ILE A 57 3.94 11.78 21.84
CA ILE A 57 4.38 10.99 20.69
C ILE A 57 4.13 9.50 20.92
N VAL A 58 4.46 8.99 22.11
CA VAL A 58 4.22 7.58 22.46
C VAL A 58 2.72 7.27 22.43
N PHE A 59 1.88 8.14 23.00
CA PHE A 59 0.43 7.99 22.96
C PHE A 59 -0.15 8.02 21.54
N LEU A 60 0.34 8.92 20.68
CA LEU A 60 -0.08 9.00 19.29
C LEU A 60 0.30 7.73 18.52
N LEU A 61 1.52 7.23 18.71
CA LEU A 61 1.97 5.98 18.09
C LEU A 61 1.15 4.78 18.57
N ASP A 62 0.86 4.71 19.87
CA ASP A 62 0.04 3.64 20.45
C ASP A 62 -1.42 3.71 19.96
N HIS A 63 -1.98 4.91 19.84
CA HIS A 63 -3.31 5.10 19.27
C HIS A 63 -3.38 4.69 17.80
N ILE A 64 -2.38 5.04 16.99
CA ILE A 64 -2.31 4.61 15.58
C ILE A 64 -2.19 3.09 15.50
N ARG A 65 -1.35 2.48 16.34
CA ARG A 65 -1.19 1.02 16.40
C ARG A 65 -2.50 0.33 16.78
N THR A 66 -3.23 0.87 17.74
CA THR A 66 -4.52 0.33 18.20
C THR A 66 -5.57 0.40 17.10
N VAL A 67 -5.65 1.53 16.38
CA VAL A 67 -6.57 1.70 15.23
C VAL A 67 -6.24 0.69 14.12
N ALA A 68 -4.96 0.54 13.77
CA ALA A 68 -4.55 -0.44 12.77
C ALA A 68 -4.91 -1.88 13.18
N GLN A 69 -4.77 -2.23 14.46
CA GLN A 69 -5.16 -3.55 14.98
C GLN A 69 -6.68 -3.78 14.96
N GLN A 70 -7.48 -2.74 15.21
CA GLN A 70 -8.94 -2.82 15.13
C GLN A 70 -9.43 -3.03 13.69
N GLU A 71 -8.81 -2.37 12.71
CA GLU A 71 -9.14 -2.61 11.31
C GLU A 71 -8.80 -4.04 10.87
N LEU A 72 -7.64 -4.55 11.28
CA LEU A 72 -7.23 -5.93 11.04
C LEU A 72 -8.19 -6.94 11.67
N SER A 73 -8.64 -6.72 12.92
CA SER A 73 -9.57 -7.64 13.58
C SER A 73 -10.95 -7.64 12.92
N LEU A 74 -11.44 -6.49 12.48
CA LEU A 74 -12.69 -6.38 11.73
C LEU A 74 -12.61 -7.06 10.35
N MET A 75 -11.47 -6.93 9.65
CA MET A 75 -11.24 -7.64 8.38
C MET A 75 -11.22 -9.16 8.59
N ILE A 76 -10.51 -9.64 9.62
CA ILE A 76 -10.46 -11.07 9.97
C ILE A 76 -11.86 -11.59 10.31
N GLN A 77 -12.64 -10.84 11.09
CA GLN A 77 -14.01 -11.24 11.46
C GLN A 77 -14.92 -11.35 10.22
N ARG A 78 -14.81 -10.42 9.27
CA ARG A 78 -15.53 -10.51 7.99
C ARG A 78 -15.10 -11.71 7.15
N GLN A 79 -13.81 -11.99 7.08
CA GLN A 79 -13.31 -13.18 6.38
C GLN A 79 -13.79 -14.47 7.03
N GLN A 80 -13.81 -14.54 8.37
CA GLN A 80 -14.35 -15.70 9.09
C GLN A 80 -15.84 -15.92 8.81
N LEU A 81 -16.64 -14.85 8.74
CA LEU A 81 -18.05 -14.94 8.36
C LEU A 81 -18.24 -15.45 6.93
N GLN A 82 -17.43 -14.98 5.97
CA GLN A 82 -17.45 -15.49 4.60
C GLN A 82 -17.07 -16.96 4.52
N ILE A 83 -16.03 -17.38 5.26
CA ILE A 83 -15.62 -18.80 5.32
C ILE A 83 -16.73 -19.64 5.94
N GLN A 84 -17.39 -19.18 7.00
CA GLN A 84 -18.52 -19.89 7.59
C GLN A 84 -19.71 -19.99 6.64
N ALA A 85 -20.00 -18.94 5.88
CA ALA A 85 -21.04 -18.95 4.86
C ALA A 85 -20.72 -19.96 3.75
N LEU A 86 -19.47 -19.97 3.26
CA LEU A 86 -19.00 -20.95 2.28
C LEU A 86 -19.05 -22.38 2.84
N GLN A 87 -18.67 -22.59 4.10
CA GLN A 87 -18.77 -23.91 4.74
C GLN A 87 -20.22 -24.36 4.91
N ALA A 88 -21.14 -23.45 5.23
CA ALA A 88 -22.56 -23.74 5.31
C ALA A 88 -23.14 -24.08 3.92
N GLU A 89 -22.74 -23.34 2.89
CA GLU A 89 -23.14 -23.60 1.51
C GLU A 89 -22.57 -24.94 1.01
N MET A 90 -21.30 -25.24 1.28
CA MET A 90 -20.70 -26.55 0.96
C MET A 90 -21.41 -27.69 1.67
N LYS A 91 -21.75 -27.55 2.96
CA LYS A 91 -22.55 -28.55 3.68
C LYS A 91 -23.95 -28.71 3.08
N GLN A 92 -24.59 -27.62 2.69
CA GLN A 92 -25.92 -27.65 2.06
C GLN A 92 -25.88 -28.26 0.65
N ARG A 93 -24.84 -27.97 -0.14
CA ARG A 93 -24.57 -28.61 -1.44
C ARG A 93 -24.24 -30.09 -1.29
N ALA A 94 -23.46 -30.48 -0.28
CA ALA A 94 -23.18 -31.88 0.03
C ALA A 94 -24.46 -32.66 0.42
N ILE A 95 -25.34 -32.05 1.21
CA ILE A 95 -26.65 -32.65 1.55
C ILE A 95 -27.54 -32.75 0.30
N LYS A 96 -27.59 -31.71 -0.55
CA LYS A 96 -28.35 -31.74 -1.81
C LYS A 96 -27.81 -32.78 -2.80
N GLN A 97 -26.49 -32.93 -2.94
CA GLN A 97 -25.88 -33.97 -3.77
C GLN A 97 -26.20 -35.37 -3.23
N PHE A 98 -26.23 -35.56 -1.91
CA PHE A 98 -26.60 -36.85 -1.32
C PHE A 98 -28.08 -37.19 -1.57
N THR A 99 -28.98 -36.20 -1.55
CA THR A 99 -30.41 -36.43 -1.89
C THR A 99 -30.65 -36.57 -3.39
N GLN A 100 -29.75 -36.08 -4.25
CA GLN A 100 -29.87 -36.18 -5.70
C GLN A 100 -29.20 -37.44 -6.30
N ASN A 101 -28.18 -38.00 -5.63
CA ASN A 101 -27.48 -39.21 -6.07
C ASN A 101 -28.27 -40.52 -5.85
N ASP A 102 -29.21 -40.56 -4.91
CA ASP A 102 -30.04 -41.77 -4.70
C ASP A 102 -31.21 -41.89 -5.69
N ALA A 103 -31.44 -40.88 -6.55
CA ALA A 103 -32.59 -40.83 -7.46
C ALA A 103 -32.25 -40.91 -8.95
N VAL A 104 -30.98 -40.96 -9.34
CA VAL A 104 -30.60 -40.98 -10.77
C VAL A 104 -29.44 -41.93 -11.03
N ASN A 105 -29.83 -43.16 -11.40
CA ASN A 105 -29.23 -43.98 -12.45
C ASN A 105 -27.73 -44.34 -12.38
N ASP A 106 -27.50 -45.63 -12.11
CA ASP A 106 -26.85 -46.55 -13.05
C ASP A 106 -26.68 -45.94 -14.46
N VAL A 107 -25.43 -45.71 -14.89
CA VAL A 107 -24.89 -45.95 -16.24
C VAL A 107 -23.50 -45.28 -16.36
N ASN A 108 -22.50 -46.14 -16.53
CA ASN A 108 -21.20 -45.97 -17.20
C ASN A 108 -20.16 -44.93 -16.71
N ASN A 109 -19.04 -45.51 -16.26
CA ASN A 109 -17.67 -45.09 -16.48
C ASN A 109 -17.43 -44.35 -17.82
N ASP A 110 -16.73 -43.21 -17.77
CA ASP A 110 -15.38 -43.06 -18.34
C ASP A 110 -14.89 -41.61 -18.12
N ASP A 111 -13.74 -41.48 -17.46
CA ASP A 111 -12.84 -40.32 -17.33
C ASP A 111 -13.25 -39.02 -18.06
N GLU A 112 -14.24 -38.33 -17.52
CA GLU A 112 -14.51 -36.94 -17.87
C GLU A 112 -13.46 -36.10 -17.15
N LEU A 113 -12.36 -35.76 -17.84
CA LEU A 113 -11.38 -34.76 -17.39
C LEU A 113 -12.15 -33.60 -16.75
N ALA A 114 -12.03 -33.50 -15.43
CA ALA A 114 -12.76 -32.54 -14.63
C ALA A 114 -12.57 -31.15 -15.27
N ILE A 115 -13.65 -30.61 -15.85
CA ILE A 115 -13.63 -29.29 -16.45
C ILE A 115 -13.23 -28.36 -15.31
N PRO A 116 -12.07 -27.69 -15.37
CA PRO A 116 -11.63 -26.87 -14.27
C PRO A 116 -12.69 -25.80 -14.03
N GLU A 117 -13.07 -25.57 -12.77
CA GLU A 117 -14.02 -24.52 -12.40
C GLU A 117 -13.35 -23.16 -12.61
N VAL A 118 -13.38 -22.70 -13.87
CA VAL A 118 -12.74 -21.47 -14.33
C VAL A 118 -13.81 -20.41 -14.46
N LYS A 119 -13.67 -19.32 -13.70
CA LYS A 119 -14.49 -18.12 -13.81
C LYS A 119 -13.74 -17.05 -14.57
N TYR A 120 -14.42 -16.44 -15.55
CA TYR A 120 -13.85 -15.35 -16.33
C TYR A 120 -14.36 -14.00 -15.79
N TRP A 121 -13.43 -13.17 -15.34
CA TRP A 121 -13.74 -11.85 -14.76
C TRP A 121 -13.55 -10.70 -15.76
N GLY A 122 -12.97 -10.97 -16.93
CA GLY A 122 -12.72 -9.97 -17.96
C GLY A 122 -11.23 -9.81 -18.28
N MET A 123 -10.91 -8.78 -19.07
CA MET A 123 -9.54 -8.49 -19.49
C MET A 123 -8.99 -7.23 -18.83
N MET A 124 -7.72 -7.28 -18.41
CA MET A 124 -7.01 -6.19 -17.78
C MET A 124 -5.74 -5.84 -18.57
N ARG A 125 -5.48 -4.54 -18.74
CA ARG A 125 -4.23 -4.05 -19.33
C ARG A 125 -3.15 -3.94 -18.27
N VAL A 126 -2.08 -4.72 -18.43
CA VAL A 126 -0.90 -4.69 -17.56
C VAL A 126 0.28 -4.17 -18.38
N GLY A 127 0.58 -2.87 -18.20
CA GLY A 127 1.59 -2.16 -18.99
C GLY A 127 1.21 -2.08 -20.48
N SER A 128 2.07 -2.62 -21.34
CA SER A 128 1.85 -2.68 -22.79
C SER A 128 1.04 -3.90 -23.26
N SER A 129 0.72 -4.85 -22.37
CA SER A 129 0.04 -6.10 -22.75
C SER A 129 -1.34 -6.25 -22.10
N THR A 130 -2.31 -6.72 -22.87
CA THR A 130 -3.62 -7.14 -22.36
C THR A 130 -3.54 -8.58 -21.84
N LYS A 131 -4.14 -8.84 -20.69
CA LYS A 131 -4.22 -10.17 -20.06
C LYS A 131 -5.67 -10.47 -19.68
N ALA A 132 -6.06 -11.74 -19.73
CA ALA A 132 -7.31 -12.21 -19.16
C ALA A 132 -7.16 -12.39 -17.65
N LEU A 133 -8.12 -11.89 -16.88
CA LEU A 133 -8.28 -12.17 -15.46
C LEU A 133 -9.25 -13.35 -15.33
N ILE A 134 -8.73 -14.45 -14.78
CA ILE A 134 -9.53 -15.63 -14.50
C ILE A 134 -9.34 -16.03 -13.05
N GLU A 135 -10.32 -16.76 -12.52
CA GLU A 135 -10.25 -17.40 -11.22
C GLU A 135 -10.40 -18.90 -11.40
N ILE A 136 -9.46 -19.65 -10.82
CA ILE A 136 -9.43 -21.11 -10.84
C ILE A 136 -9.24 -21.56 -9.41
N ASN A 137 -10.10 -22.44 -8.91
CA ASN A 137 -10.00 -22.97 -7.55
C ASN A 137 -9.84 -21.86 -6.49
N HIS A 138 -10.61 -20.76 -6.64
CA HIS A 138 -10.57 -19.57 -5.76
C HIS A 138 -9.25 -18.76 -5.80
N HIS A 139 -8.37 -19.03 -6.77
CA HIS A 139 -7.16 -18.27 -7.01
C HIS A 139 -7.25 -17.46 -8.31
N GLN A 140 -7.05 -16.15 -8.19
CA GLN A 140 -7.02 -15.25 -9.33
C GLN A 140 -5.67 -15.35 -10.05
N LYS A 141 -5.71 -15.55 -11.36
CA LYS A 141 -4.54 -15.62 -12.24
C LYS A 141 -4.73 -14.68 -13.44
N LEU A 142 -3.64 -14.04 -13.87
CA LEU A 142 -3.60 -13.20 -15.06
C LEU A 142 -2.88 -13.93 -16.20
N LEU A 143 -3.62 -14.25 -17.25
CA LEU A 143 -3.13 -15.07 -18.36
C LEU A 143 -2.99 -14.28 -19.65
N LYS A 144 -1.99 -14.66 -20.45
CA LYS A 144 -1.81 -14.22 -21.83
C LYS A 144 -2.27 -15.31 -22.80
N VAL A 145 -2.57 -14.92 -24.04
CA VAL A 145 -2.75 -15.87 -25.14
C VAL A 145 -1.50 -16.73 -25.28
N GLY A 146 -1.68 -18.04 -25.45
CA GLY A 146 -0.62 -19.04 -25.54
C GLY A 146 -0.15 -19.58 -24.19
N GLN A 147 -0.65 -19.07 -23.07
CA GLN A 147 -0.27 -19.55 -21.75
C GLN A 147 -1.07 -20.80 -21.37
N GLU A 148 -0.37 -21.82 -20.87
CA GLU A 148 -0.98 -23.03 -20.31
C GLU A 148 -1.52 -22.75 -18.91
N VAL A 149 -2.65 -23.38 -18.65
CA VAL A 149 -3.48 -23.32 -17.45
C VAL A 149 -3.57 -24.75 -16.93
N ASP A 150 -3.82 -24.89 -15.63
CA ASP A 150 -3.87 -26.17 -14.91
C ASP A 150 -4.57 -27.27 -15.74
N ASP A 151 -4.02 -28.48 -15.69
CA ASP A 151 -4.45 -29.67 -16.45
C ASP A 151 -4.34 -29.61 -17.99
N GLY A 152 -3.48 -28.73 -18.51
CA GLY A 152 -3.07 -28.77 -19.91
C GLY A 152 -4.02 -28.06 -20.87
N TRP A 153 -4.73 -27.05 -20.36
CA TRP A 153 -5.56 -26.15 -21.15
C TRP A 153 -4.78 -24.90 -21.54
N LEU A 154 -4.79 -24.55 -22.82
CA LEU A 154 -4.06 -23.40 -23.34
C LEU A 154 -5.02 -22.27 -23.72
N VAL A 155 -4.70 -21.04 -23.33
CA VAL A 155 -5.51 -19.87 -23.70
C VAL A 155 -5.32 -19.59 -25.19
N LYS A 156 -6.36 -19.85 -25.99
CA LYS A 156 -6.32 -19.63 -27.44
C LYS A 156 -6.53 -18.17 -27.80
N ASN A 157 -7.55 -17.56 -27.20
CA ASN A 157 -7.89 -16.15 -27.38
C ASN A 157 -8.87 -15.71 -26.26
N PHE A 158 -9.03 -14.42 -26.05
CA PHE A 158 -10.02 -13.85 -25.13
C PHE A 158 -10.44 -12.46 -25.61
N ASP A 159 -11.69 -12.10 -25.35
CA ASP A 159 -12.27 -10.78 -25.60
C ASP A 159 -12.93 -10.24 -24.32
N GLN A 160 -13.70 -9.14 -24.40
CA GLN A 160 -14.33 -8.57 -23.22
C GLN A 160 -15.42 -9.45 -22.60
N GLU A 161 -15.99 -10.39 -23.36
CA GLU A 161 -17.18 -11.14 -22.98
C GLU A 161 -16.88 -12.63 -22.80
N LEU A 162 -15.87 -13.15 -23.48
CA LEU A 162 -15.59 -14.56 -23.65
C LEU A 162 -14.08 -14.84 -23.56
N ILE A 163 -13.78 -16.01 -23.04
CA ILE A 163 -12.44 -16.60 -23.13
C ILE A 163 -12.53 -17.99 -23.76
N TRP A 164 -11.53 -18.30 -24.60
CA TRP A 164 -11.40 -19.57 -25.29
C TRP A 164 -10.16 -20.32 -24.80
N PHE A 165 -10.39 -21.53 -24.29
CA PHE A 165 -9.33 -22.48 -23.93
C PHE A 165 -9.32 -23.65 -24.91
N GLU A 166 -8.13 -24.19 -25.16
CA GLU A 166 -7.90 -25.35 -26.01
C GLU A 166 -7.16 -26.42 -25.20
N SER A 167 -7.73 -27.61 -25.08
CA SER A 167 -7.04 -28.73 -24.44
C SER A 167 -5.97 -29.31 -25.35
N LYS A 168 -5.01 -30.06 -24.78
CA LYS A 168 -4.05 -30.87 -25.56
C LYS A 168 -4.71 -31.87 -26.53
N GLN A 169 -5.97 -32.23 -26.29
CA GLN A 169 -6.76 -33.11 -27.15
C GLN A 169 -7.54 -32.33 -28.23
N GLY A 170 -7.34 -31.02 -28.35
CA GLY A 170 -8.01 -30.15 -29.33
C GLY A 170 -9.45 -29.77 -28.96
N ARG A 171 -9.89 -30.02 -27.72
CA ARG A 171 -11.22 -29.59 -27.26
C ARG A 171 -11.21 -28.10 -26.98
N LEU A 172 -12.23 -27.39 -27.47
CA LEU A 172 -12.40 -25.96 -27.24
C LEU A 172 -13.43 -25.71 -26.14
N LEU A 173 -13.03 -25.01 -25.09
CA LEU A 173 -13.90 -24.56 -24.02
C LEU A 173 -14.12 -23.05 -24.15
N LYS A 174 -15.38 -22.62 -24.14
CA LYS A 174 -15.76 -21.20 -24.18
C LYS A 174 -16.43 -20.84 -22.86
N ILE A 175 -15.94 -19.80 -22.20
CA ILE A 175 -16.48 -19.34 -20.93
C ILE A 175 -16.86 -17.88 -21.06
N SER A 176 -18.09 -17.54 -20.71
CA SER A 176 -18.58 -16.16 -20.67
C SER A 176 -18.19 -15.45 -19.38
N MET A 177 -18.06 -14.13 -19.46
CA MET A 177 -17.78 -13.28 -18.32
C MET A 177 -18.88 -13.40 -17.27
N GLU A 178 -18.49 -13.55 -16.01
CA GLU A 178 -19.42 -13.58 -14.90
C GLU A 178 -19.95 -12.16 -14.64
N VAL A 179 -21.26 -11.98 -14.78
CA VAL A 179 -21.92 -10.69 -14.53
C VAL A 179 -22.26 -10.63 -13.04
N PRO A 180 -21.83 -9.60 -12.29
CA PRO A 180 -22.24 -9.45 -10.90
C PRO A 180 -23.76 -9.21 -10.85
N SER A 181 -24.47 -10.16 -10.24
CA SER A 181 -25.92 -10.09 -9.96
C SER A 181 -26.22 -9.29 -8.71
#